data_AF-A0A482VBF7-F1
#
_entry.id   AF-A0A482VBF7-F1
#
_cell.length_a   1.000
_cell.length_b   1.000
_cell.length_c   1.000
_cell.angle_alpha   90.00
_cell.angle_beta   90.00
_cell.angle_gamma   90.00
#
_symmetry.space_group_name_H-M   'P 1'
#
loop_
_entity.id
_entity.type
_entity.pdbx_description
1 polymer ?
#
loop_
_entity_poly.entity_id
_entity_poly.type
_entity_poly.pdbx_seq_one_letter_code
_entity_poly.pdbx_strand_id
1 'polypeptide(L)'
;MFTYDTHIHSSTRFTPYELLFGHKASIPSSLTAKPEFKYTYDDCYSQLKLRLNKSFEIARNNLMQSKEKTKIRFDKKSRDINYKINDLVYVSDKITKSELNKKLTPNLAHEH
;
A
#
# COMPACT_ATOMS: atom_id res chain seq x y z
N MET A 1 3.38 -27.82 9.29
CA MET A 1 2.32 -26.93 8.80
C MET A 1 1.95 -25.85 9.83
N PHE A 2 1.71 -26.20 11.11
CA PHE A 2 1.45 -25.25 12.22
C PHE A 2 2.53 -24.17 12.46
N THR A 3 3.76 -24.43 12.06
CA THR A 3 4.90 -23.52 12.24
C THR A 3 4.85 -22.31 11.33
N TYR A 4 4.28 -22.43 10.13
CA TYR A 4 4.16 -21.33 9.17
C TYR A 4 3.10 -20.30 9.61
N ASP A 5 1.98 -20.78 10.14
CA ASP A 5 0.85 -19.93 10.55
C ASP A 5 1.12 -19.15 11.84
N THR A 6 2.12 -19.58 12.62
CA THR A 6 2.54 -19.00 13.90
C THR A 6 3.87 -18.24 13.82
N HIS A 7 4.55 -18.29 12.67
CA HIS A 7 5.79 -17.53 12.47
C HIS A 7 5.49 -16.09 12.08
N ILE A 8 6.14 -15.16 12.80
CA ILE A 8 6.03 -13.73 12.56
C ILE A 8 6.77 -13.40 11.26
N HIS A 9 6.05 -12.85 10.30
CA HIS A 9 6.69 -12.41 9.06
C HIS A 9 7.42 -11.08 9.31
N SER A 10 8.71 -11.02 9.01
CA SER A 10 9.59 -9.90 9.38
C SER A 10 9.15 -8.55 8.81
N SER A 11 8.53 -8.53 7.63
CA SER A 11 8.09 -7.30 6.98
C SER A 11 6.81 -6.71 7.57
N THR A 12 5.91 -7.55 8.09
CA THR A 12 4.61 -7.12 8.64
C THR A 12 4.59 -7.16 10.17
N ARG A 13 5.52 -7.90 10.79
CA ARG A 13 5.58 -8.23 12.22
C ARG A 13 4.33 -8.94 12.76
N PHE A 14 3.53 -9.52 11.88
CA PHE A 14 2.34 -10.30 12.21
C PHE A 14 2.46 -11.71 11.64
N THR A 15 1.84 -12.69 12.30
CA THR A 15 1.69 -14.03 11.76
C THR A 15 0.52 -14.08 10.78
N PRO A 16 0.51 -15.01 9.81
CA PRO A 16 -0.64 -15.21 8.94
C PRO A 16 -1.94 -15.44 9.72
N TYR A 17 -1.88 -16.18 10.83
CA TYR A 17 -3.03 -16.41 11.71
C TYR A 17 -3.59 -15.11 12.32
N GLU A 18 -2.71 -14.19 12.75
CA GLU A 18 -3.14 -12.88 13.26
C GLU A 18 -3.84 -12.03 12.19
N LEU A 19 -3.39 -12.12 10.94
CA LEU A 19 -4.02 -11.39 9.82
C LEU A 19 -5.40 -11.97 9.45
N LEU A 20 -5.59 -13.28 9.60
CA LEU A 20 -6.85 -13.95 9.30
C LEU A 20 -7.90 -13.80 10.41
N PHE A 21 -7.50 -13.94 11.68
CA PHE A 21 -8.44 -14.01 12.81
C PHE A 21 -8.38 -12.80 13.75
N GLY A 22 -7.43 -11.88 13.54
CA GLY A 22 -7.33 -10.64 14.31
C GLY A 22 -6.76 -10.81 15.73
N HIS A 23 -6.32 -12.02 16.11
CA HIS A 23 -5.65 -12.31 17.37
C HIS A 23 -4.53 -13.35 17.20
N LYS A 24 -3.59 -13.40 18.15
CA LYS A 24 -2.50 -14.40 18.16
C LYS A 24 -3.06 -15.81 18.32
N ALA A 25 -2.41 -16.77 17.66
CA ALA A 25 -2.68 -18.18 17.87
C ALA A 25 -2.38 -18.53 19.34
N SER A 26 -3.39 -19.01 20.06
CA SER A 26 -3.25 -19.42 21.46
C SER A 26 -2.60 -20.81 21.49
N ILE A 27 -1.31 -20.86 21.83
CA ILE A 27 -0.61 -22.12 22.13
C ILE A 27 -0.94 -22.45 23.58
N PRO A 28 -1.50 -23.63 23.91
CA PRO A 28 -1.82 -23.98 25.27
C PRO A 28 -0.53 -24.34 26.02
N SER A 29 0.21 -23.33 26.46
CA SER A 29 1.17 -23.49 27.54
C SER A 29 0.44 -23.16 28.84
N SER A 30 0.34 -24.16 29.69
CA SER A 30 -0.48 -24.28 30.89
C SER A 30 -0.24 -23.22 32.01
N LEU A 31 0.33 -22.04 31.75
CA LEU A 31 0.80 -21.16 32.82
C LEU A 31 0.78 -19.69 32.37
N THR A 32 -0.30 -18.94 32.62
CA THR A 32 -0.36 -17.46 32.83
C THR A 32 -1.79 -16.88 32.80
N ALA A 33 -2.83 -17.67 33.08
CA ALA A 33 -4.19 -17.12 33.16
C ALA A 33 -4.35 -16.26 34.44
N LYS A 34 -4.23 -14.93 34.31
CA LYS A 34 -4.92 -13.99 35.20
C LYS A 34 -6.37 -13.85 34.71
N PRO A 35 -7.35 -13.65 35.61
CA PRO A 35 -8.77 -13.77 35.26
C PRO A 35 -9.13 -12.83 34.11
N GLU A 36 -9.74 -13.41 33.08
CA GLU A 36 -10.20 -12.72 31.88
C GLU A 36 -11.17 -11.59 32.24
N PHE A 37 -10.89 -10.38 31.75
CA PHE A 37 -11.95 -9.40 31.53
C PHE A 37 -12.90 -10.01 30.49
N LYS A 38 -14.10 -10.41 30.93
CA LYS A 38 -15.18 -10.84 30.04
C LYS A 38 -15.61 -9.63 29.22
N TYR A 39 -14.96 -9.43 28.07
CA TYR A 39 -15.47 -8.53 27.05
C TYR A 39 -16.84 -9.04 26.62
N THR A 40 -17.86 -8.19 26.70
CA THR A 40 -19.14 -8.49 26.07
C THR A 40 -18.94 -8.43 24.56
N TYR A 41 -19.73 -9.18 23.78
CA TYR A 41 -19.64 -9.16 22.32
C TYR A 41 -19.66 -7.74 21.74
N ASP A 42 -20.45 -6.85 22.35
CA ASP A 42 -20.55 -5.43 21.99
C ASP A 42 -19.26 -4.63 22.22
N ASP A 43 -18.46 -5.01 23.22
CA ASP A 43 -17.16 -4.37 23.51
C ASP A 43 -16.12 -4.73 22.45
N CYS A 44 -16.19 -5.95 21.92
CA CYS A 44 -15.31 -6.40 20.83
C CYS A 44 -15.67 -5.69 19.53
N TYR A 45 -16.96 -5.62 19.21
CA TYR A 45 -17.45 -4.94 18.01
C TYR A 45 -17.11 -3.44 18.02
N SER A 46 -17.31 -2.76 19.15
CA SER A 46 -17.00 -1.34 19.28
C SER A 46 -15.50 -1.06 19.15
N GLN A 47 -14.64 -1.88 19.75
CA GLN A 47 -13.19 -1.77 19.59
C GLN A 47 -12.73 -2.05 18.15
N LEU A 48 -13.30 -3.06 17.50
CA LEU A 48 -13.01 -3.35 16.10
C LEU A 48 -13.38 -2.17 15.20
N LYS A 49 -14.59 -1.62 15.39
CA LYS A 49 -15.07 -0.44 14.66
C LYS A 49 -14.16 0.76 14.89
N LEU A 50 -13.73 1.02 16.13
CA LEU A 50 -12.81 2.10 16.45
C LEU A 50 -11.47 1.94 15.71
N ARG A 51 -10.89 0.74 15.77
CA ARG A 51 -9.61 0.43 15.10
C ARG A 51 -9.72 0.62 13.60
N LEU A 52 -10.77 0.09 12.97
CA LEU A 52 -11.01 0.24 11.53
C LEU A 52 -11.12 1.70 11.12
N ASN A 53 -11.94 2.49 11.82
CA ASN A 53 -12.09 3.91 11.51
C ASN A 53 -10.76 4.66 11.59
N LYS A 54 -9.98 4.42 12.65
CA LYS A 54 -8.67 5.03 12.82
C LYS A 54 -7.70 4.63 11.70
N SER A 55 -7.68 3.34 11.32
CA SER A 55 -6.87 2.86 10.20
C SER A 55 -7.27 3.51 8.88
N PHE A 56 -8.56 3.67 8.60
CA PHE A 56 -9.05 4.34 7.39
C PHE A 56 -8.68 5.82 7.35
N GLU A 57 -8.77 6.51 8.49
CA GLU A 57 -8.37 7.91 8.62
C GLU A 57 -6.87 8.09 8.30
N ILE A 58 -6.02 7.25 8.92
CA ILE A 58 -4.57 7.25 8.67
C ILE A 58 -4.28 6.96 7.19
N ALA A 59 -4.95 5.97 6.60
CA ALA A 59 -4.77 5.62 5.20
C ALA A 59 -5.14 6.79 4.26
N ARG A 60 -6.25 7.50 4.54
CA ARG A 60 -6.66 8.69 3.79
C ARG A 60 -5.61 9.80 3.88
N ASN A 61 -5.13 10.10 5.08
CA ASN A 61 -4.13 11.14 5.29
C ASN A 61 -2.83 10.82 4.54
N ASN A 62 -2.37 9.56 4.59
CA ASN A 62 -1.19 9.12 3.85
C ASN A 62 -1.38 9.23 2.34
N LEU A 63 -2.56 8.87 1.82
CA LEU A 63 -2.88 9.00 0.40
C LEU A 63 -2.82 10.46 -0.07
N MET A 64 -3.39 11.38 0.70
CA MET A 64 -3.34 12.81 0.40
C MET A 64 -1.91 13.34 0.37
N GLN A 65 -1.11 13.03 1.40
CA GLN A 65 0.29 13.45 1.45
C GLN A 65 1.12 12.87 0.30
N SER A 66 0.86 11.61 -0.08
CA SER A 66 1.54 10.97 -1.21
C SER A 66 1.21 11.66 -2.54
N LYS A 67 -0.05 12.03 -2.74
CA LYS A 67 -0.49 12.79 -3.92
C LYS A 67 0.20 14.14 -4.01
N GLU A 68 0.28 14.86 -2.90
CA GLU A 68 0.96 16.16 -2.83
C GLU A 68 2.46 16.04 -3.13
N LYS A 69 3.15 15.10 -2.47
CA LYS A 69 4.58 14.82 -2.73
C LYS A 69 4.84 14.45 -4.19
N THR A 70 3.95 13.65 -4.79
CA THR A 70 4.05 13.25 -6.20
C THR A 70 3.88 14.45 -7.12
N LYS A 71 2.90 15.33 -6.84
CA LYS A 71 2.72 16.59 -7.57
C LYS A 71 3.96 17.47 -7.47
N ILE A 72 4.47 17.74 -6.27
CA ILE A 72 5.67 18.57 -6.07
C ILE A 72 6.87 17.98 -6.83
N ARG A 73 7.07 16.67 -6.78
CA ARG A 73 8.17 16.01 -7.51
C ARG A 73 7.97 16.09 -9.03
N PHE A 74 6.74 15.95 -9.50
CA PHE A 74 6.41 16.10 -10.91
C PHE A 74 6.67 17.53 -11.37
N ASP A 75 6.15 18.52 -10.66
CA ASP A 75 6.33 19.95 -10.96
C ASP A 75 7.82 20.32 -10.93
N LYS A 76 8.59 19.81 -9.96
CA LYS A 76 10.06 20.01 -9.90
C LYS A 76 10.80 19.35 -11.06
N LYS A 77 10.33 18.20 -11.55
CA LYS A 77 10.95 17.48 -12.68
C LYS A 77 10.47 18.01 -14.03
N SER A 78 9.29 18.63 -14.05
CA SER A 78 8.72 19.26 -15.23
C SER A 78 9.56 20.46 -15.58
N ARG A 79 10.36 20.34 -16.64
CA ARG A 79 10.98 21.51 -17.26
C ARG A 79 9.87 22.37 -17.83
N ASP A 80 9.96 23.68 -17.64
CA ASP A 80 9.04 24.64 -18.23
C ASP A 80 9.39 24.76 -19.72
N ILE A 81 8.82 23.86 -20.54
CA ILE A 81 9.08 23.82 -21.98
C ILE A 81 8.06 24.75 -22.63
N ASN A 82 8.55 25.87 -23.17
CA ASN A 82 7.73 26.86 -23.84
C ASN A 82 7.64 26.51 -25.33
N TYR A 83 6.55 25.85 -25.73
CA TYR A 83 6.32 25.46 -27.12
C TYR A 83 5.85 26.65 -27.96
N LYS A 84 6.41 26.80 -29.16
CA LYS A 84 5.97 27.76 -30.17
C LYS A 84 5.19 27.06 -31.27
N ILE A 85 4.35 27.84 -31.96
CA ILE A 85 3.63 27.37 -33.15
C ILE A 85 4.68 26.93 -34.19
N ASN A 86 4.55 25.70 -34.70
CA ASN A 86 5.46 24.96 -35.59
C ASN A 86 6.63 24.21 -34.92
N ASP A 87 6.68 24.09 -33.60
CA ASP A 87 7.66 23.19 -32.96
C ASP A 87 7.31 21.72 -33.23
N LEU A 88 8.31 20.93 -33.66
CA LEU A 88 8.17 19.49 -33.84
C LEU A 88 8.28 18.79 -32.48
N VAL A 89 7.21 18.13 -32.06
CA VAL A 89 7.15 17.37 -30.80
C VAL A 89 6.83 15.90 -31.07
N TYR A 90 7.49 15.02 -30.33
CA TYR A 90 7.20 13.59 -30.37
C TYR A 90 5.97 13.28 -29.51
N VAL A 91 4.99 12.61 -30.11
CA VAL A 91 3.80 12.11 -29.40
C VAL A 91 4.02 10.64 -29.07
N SER A 92 3.98 10.30 -27.78
CA SER A 92 4.09 8.92 -27.32
C SER A 92 2.70 8.31 -27.13
N ASP A 93 2.25 7.56 -28.14
CA ASP A 93 1.03 6.77 -28.04
C ASP A 93 1.28 5.50 -27.21
N LYS A 94 0.62 5.41 -26.05
CA LYS A 94 0.71 4.24 -25.15
C LYS A 94 -0.10 3.03 -25.61
N ILE A 95 -0.75 3.14 -26.78
CA ILE A 95 -1.48 2.03 -27.40
C ILE A 95 -0.43 1.15 -28.09
N THR A 96 0.30 0.37 -27.31
CA THR A 96 1.10 -0.72 -27.88
C THR A 96 0.12 -1.68 -28.52
N LYS A 97 0.04 -1.72 -29.86
CA LYS A 97 -0.43 -2.92 -30.56
C LYS A 97 0.32 -4.09 -29.93
N SER A 98 -0.44 -5.04 -29.40
CA SER A 98 0.01 -6.13 -28.52
C SER A 98 1.14 -7.02 -29.10
N GLU A 99 1.57 -6.75 -30.33
CA GLU A 99 2.51 -7.54 -31.12
C GLU A 99 3.97 -7.05 -31.06
N LEU A 100 4.25 -5.84 -30.54
CA LEU A 100 5.64 -5.39 -30.37
C LEU A 100 6.18 -5.65 -28.96
N ASN A 101 7.34 -6.32 -28.90
CA ASN A 101 8.10 -6.52 -27.68
C ASN A 101 8.53 -5.17 -27.08
N LYS A 102 8.15 -4.90 -25.82
CA LYS A 102 8.47 -3.66 -25.07
C LYS A 102 9.97 -3.34 -24.98
N LYS A 103 10.85 -4.31 -25.25
CA LYS A 103 12.32 -4.12 -25.28
C LYS A 103 12.84 -3.53 -26.61
N LEU A 104 12.06 -3.59 -27.68
CA LEU A 104 12.43 -3.14 -29.03
C LEU A 104 11.68 -1.88 -29.46
N THR A 105 10.85 -1.30 -28.59
CA THR A 105 10.16 -0.05 -28.89
C THR A 105 11.13 1.13 -28.76
N PRO A 106 11.12 2.11 -29.69
CA PRO A 106 11.99 3.29 -29.62
C PRO A 106 11.79 4.05 -28.30
N ASN A 107 12.89 4.32 -27.60
CA ASN A 107 12.87 5.16 -26.40
C ASN A 107 12.96 6.63 -26.82
N LEU A 108 11.81 7.27 -27.01
CA LEU A 108 11.71 8.68 -27.41
C LEU A 108 11.84 9.64 -26.21
N ALA A 109 12.71 9.33 -25.24
CA ALA A 109 13.00 10.21 -24.12
C ALA A 109 13.98 11.32 -24.55
N HIS A 110 13.48 12.56 -24.54
CA HIS A 110 14.18 13.81 -24.82
C HIS A 110 15.69 13.82 -24.50
N GLU A 111 16.52 13.87 -25.54
CA GLU A 111 17.81 14.56 -25.50
C GLU A 111 17.56 16.00 -25.97
N HIS A 112 17.62 16.96 -25.04
CA HIS A 112 18.03 18.36 -25.19
C HIS A 112 17.97 19.03 -23.79
#